data_AF-A0A0F9P6N2-F1
#
_entry.id   AF-A0A0F9P6N2-F1
#
_cell.length_a   1.000
_cell.length_b   1.000
_cell.length_c   1.000
_cell.angle_alpha   90.00
_cell.angle_beta   90.00
_cell.angle_gamma   90.00
#
_symmetry.space_group_name_H-M   'P 1'
#
loop_
_entity.id
_entity.type
_entity.pdbx_description
1 polymer ?
#
loop_
_entity_poly.entity_id
_entity_poly.type
_entity_poly.pdbx_seq_one_letter_code
_entity_poly.pdbx_strand_id
1 'polypeptide(L)'
;MRDWFGPGELTFATREEVEWGLAHIEQLSNGSWPKQESGYSIEPDAHSRRSKMGGFEVPIQASAELERRVDSIGPDAFMAELNRGYGFSFERLGKIHNLEEHVVTYRCHCAIRFMIGQNFKASKYRRDHVAAYTGKVNA
;
A
#
# COMPACT_ATOMS: atom_id res chain seq x y z
N MET A 1 -5.35 -7.81 -11.28
CA MET A 1 -5.53 -6.57 -10.51
C MET A 1 -6.47 -5.69 -11.32
N ARG A 2 -7.31 -4.86 -10.71
CA ARG A 2 -8.07 -3.85 -11.47
C ARG A 2 -7.07 -2.82 -12.01
N ASP A 3 -7.24 -2.41 -13.26
CA ASP A 3 -6.23 -1.57 -13.93
C ASP A 3 -6.29 -0.09 -13.52
N TRP A 4 -7.38 0.34 -12.87
CA TRP A 4 -7.59 1.74 -12.50
C TRP A 4 -8.59 1.92 -11.35
N PHE A 5 -8.32 2.87 -10.45
CA PHE A 5 -9.23 3.34 -9.40
C PHE A 5 -9.41 4.86 -9.49
N GLY A 6 -10.66 5.31 -9.43
CA GLY A 6 -11.01 6.72 -9.51
C GLY A 6 -11.04 7.46 -8.17
N PRO A 7 -11.13 8.80 -8.20
CA PRO A 7 -11.33 9.62 -7.00
C PRO A 7 -12.62 9.19 -6.28
N GLY A 8 -12.49 8.70 -5.05
CA GLY A 8 -13.61 8.23 -4.23
C GLY A 8 -13.93 6.73 -4.34
N GLU A 9 -13.32 5.99 -5.27
CA GLU A 9 -13.38 4.52 -5.30
C GLU A 9 -12.33 3.88 -4.37
N LEU A 10 -11.22 4.58 -4.12
CA LEU A 10 -10.11 4.09 -3.31
C LEU A 10 -10.44 4.20 -1.82
N THR A 11 -10.80 3.08 -1.20
CA THR A 11 -11.16 3.00 0.22
C THR A 11 -10.14 2.23 1.06
N PHE A 12 -9.17 1.60 0.40
CA PHE A 12 -8.22 0.65 0.97
C PHE A 12 -8.90 -0.54 1.67
N ALA A 13 -10.13 -0.88 1.28
CA ALA A 13 -10.88 -1.98 1.89
C ALA A 13 -10.54 -3.33 1.25
N THR A 14 -9.98 -3.31 0.04
CA THR A 14 -9.59 -4.51 -0.70
C THR A 14 -8.08 -4.55 -0.89
N ARG A 15 -7.58 -5.76 -1.17
CA ARG A 15 -6.17 -5.98 -1.42
C ARG A 15 -5.73 -5.29 -2.71
N GLU A 16 -6.57 -5.37 -3.73
CA GLU A 16 -6.33 -4.81 -5.06
C GLU A 16 -6.20 -3.27 -4.98
N GLU A 17 -6.99 -2.61 -4.15
CA GLU A 17 -6.88 -1.16 -3.89
C GLU A 17 -5.53 -0.77 -3.28
N VAL A 18 -5.08 -1.53 -2.28
CA VAL A 18 -3.78 -1.28 -1.63
C VAL A 18 -2.64 -1.53 -2.60
N GLU A 19 -2.65 -2.66 -3.30
CA GLU A 19 -1.60 -3.00 -4.25
C GLU A 19 -1.53 -1.99 -5.42
N TRP A 20 -2.68 -1.57 -5.95
CA TRP A 20 -2.73 -0.54 -6.99
C TRP A 20 -2.23 0.82 -6.48
N GLY A 21 -2.61 1.20 -5.25
CA GLY A 21 -2.19 2.46 -4.65
C GLY A 21 -0.68 2.52 -4.40
N LEU A 22 -0.07 1.42 -3.96
CA LEU A 22 1.39 1.31 -3.81
C LEU A 22 2.11 1.43 -5.14
N ALA A 23 1.61 0.77 -6.19
CA ALA A 23 2.21 0.84 -7.52
C ALA A 23 2.23 2.26 -8.13
N HIS A 24 1.35 3.15 -7.67
CA HIS A 24 1.20 4.52 -8.19
C HIS A 24 1.49 5.60 -7.13
N ILE A 25 2.17 5.24 -6.04
CA ILE A 25 2.34 6.11 -4.88
C ILE A 25 2.99 7.46 -5.22
N GLU A 26 3.97 7.46 -6.13
CA GLU A 26 4.64 8.68 -6.60
C GLU A 26 3.71 9.61 -7.40
N GLN A 27 2.82 9.06 -8.22
CA GLN A 27 1.86 9.89 -8.97
C GLN A 27 0.83 10.52 -8.02
N LEU A 28 0.36 9.72 -7.05
CA LEU A 28 -0.61 10.16 -6.05
C LEU A 28 -0.01 11.23 -5.11
N SER A 29 1.25 11.10 -4.69
CA SER A 29 1.93 12.09 -3.85
C SER A 29 2.18 13.41 -4.56
N ASN A 30 2.35 13.38 -5.89
CA ASN A 30 2.38 14.57 -6.75
C ASN A 30 0.99 15.17 -7.04
N GLY A 31 -0.07 14.64 -6.41
CA GLY A 31 -1.43 15.14 -6.55
C GLY A 31 -2.10 14.77 -7.88
N SER A 32 -1.63 13.72 -8.55
CA SER A 32 -2.16 13.27 -9.84
C SER A 32 -2.70 11.86 -9.76
N TRP A 33 -3.87 11.62 -10.37
CA TRP A 33 -4.37 10.27 -10.59
C TRP A 33 -3.68 9.64 -11.81
N PRO A 34 -3.34 8.33 -11.76
CA PRO A 34 -2.90 7.59 -12.94
C PRO A 34 -3.91 7.73 -14.08
N LYS A 35 -3.40 7.98 -15.29
CA LYS A 35 -4.25 8.09 -16.49
C LYS A 35 -4.66 6.70 -16.94
N GLN A 36 -5.94 6.54 -17.28
CA GLN A 36 -6.42 5.31 -17.91
C GLN A 36 -5.84 5.20 -19.32
N GLU A 37 -5.34 4.02 -19.71
CA GLU A 37 -4.76 3.79 -21.06
C GLU A 37 -5.77 3.96 -22.21
N SER A 38 -7.06 4.03 -21.91
CA SER A 38 -8.15 4.15 -22.90
C SER A 38 -8.15 5.47 -23.69
N GLY A 39 -7.20 6.38 -23.49
CA GLY A 39 -7.04 7.61 -24.27
C GLY A 39 -8.12 8.67 -24.03
N TYR A 40 -9.20 8.32 -23.34
CA TYR A 40 -10.17 9.26 -22.81
C TYR A 40 -9.80 9.57 -21.36
N SER A 41 -9.34 10.79 -21.12
CA SER A 41 -9.52 11.40 -19.81
C SER A 41 -11.02 11.45 -19.56
N ILE A 42 -11.54 10.46 -18.85
CA ILE A 42 -12.85 10.55 -18.21
C ILE A 42 -12.66 11.66 -17.18
N GLU A 43 -12.88 12.91 -17.60
CA GLU A 43 -13.18 13.96 -16.65
C GLU A 43 -14.29 13.40 -15.76
N PRO A 44 -14.11 13.40 -14.43
CA PRO A 44 -15.10 12.84 -13.53
C PRO A 44 -16.43 13.49 -13.88
N ASP A 45 -17.39 12.64 -14.27
CA ASP A 45 -18.70 13.05 -14.76
C ASP A 45 -19.23 14.12 -13.79
N ALA A 46 -19.29 15.35 -14.30
CA ALA A 46 -19.46 16.54 -13.49
C ALA A 46 -20.93 16.68 -13.05
N HIS A 47 -21.41 15.73 -12.26
CA HIS A 47 -22.38 16.05 -11.24
C HIS A 47 -21.65 16.86 -10.18
N SER A 48 -21.46 18.15 -10.49
CA SER A 48 -20.78 19.12 -9.66
C SER A 48 -21.56 19.36 -8.37
N ARG A 49 -21.45 18.45 -7.42
CA ARG A 49 -21.22 18.91 -6.06
C ARG A 49 -19.89 19.61 -6.15
N ARG A 50 -19.88 20.95 -6.05
CA ARG A 50 -18.66 21.72 -5.83
C ARG A 50 -17.88 21.00 -4.75
N SER A 51 -16.87 20.24 -5.15
CA SER A 51 -15.91 19.70 -4.21
C SER A 51 -15.30 20.91 -3.55
N LYS A 52 -15.35 20.98 -2.21
CA LYS A 52 -14.62 22.02 -1.46
C LYS A 52 -13.10 21.84 -1.57
N MET A 53 -12.67 20.74 -2.19
CA MET A 53 -11.29 20.28 -2.28
C MET A 53 -10.79 20.45 -3.71
N GLY A 54 -9.54 20.90 -3.85
CA GLY A 54 -8.82 20.87 -5.11
C GLY A 54 -8.66 19.45 -5.66
N GLY A 55 -8.59 19.29 -6.98
CA GLY A 55 -8.47 17.96 -7.62
C GLY A 55 -7.21 17.17 -7.20
N PHE A 56 -6.20 17.87 -6.70
CA PHE A 56 -4.95 17.29 -6.17
C PHE A 56 -5.06 16.79 -4.73
N GLU A 57 -6.07 17.20 -3.96
CA GLU A 57 -6.12 16.90 -2.53
C GLU A 57 -6.40 15.43 -2.25
N VAL A 58 -7.34 14.82 -2.98
CA VAL A 58 -7.70 13.40 -2.81
C VAL A 58 -6.52 12.47 -3.11
N PRO A 59 -5.78 12.60 -4.22
CA PRO A 59 -4.61 11.74 -4.47
C PRO A 59 -3.51 11.96 -3.42
N ILE A 60 -3.26 13.19 -2.98
CA ILE A 60 -2.29 13.46 -1.89
C ILE A 60 -2.74 12.76 -0.60
N GLN A 61 -4.01 12.87 -0.22
CA GLN A 61 -4.54 12.21 0.98
C GLN A 61 -4.43 10.68 0.89
N ALA A 62 -4.71 10.10 -0.28
CA ALA A 62 -4.56 8.68 -0.52
C ALA A 62 -3.09 8.23 -0.36
N SER A 63 -2.14 8.98 -0.94
CA SER A 63 -0.71 8.69 -0.80
C SER A 63 -0.26 8.79 0.65
N ALA A 64 -0.61 9.87 1.36
CA ALA A 64 -0.21 10.09 2.75
C ALA A 64 -0.73 9.00 3.68
N GLU A 65 -1.96 8.51 3.47
CA GLU A 65 -2.51 7.41 4.27
C GLU A 65 -1.79 6.08 3.98
N LEU A 66 -1.45 5.80 2.71
CA LEU A 66 -0.65 4.62 2.35
C LEU A 66 0.76 4.68 2.95
N GLU A 67 1.46 5.80 2.79
CA GLU A 67 2.79 6.03 3.37
C GLU A 67 2.77 5.83 4.88
N ARG A 68 1.78 6.42 5.57
CA ARG A 68 1.61 6.23 7.02
C ARG A 68 1.39 4.76 7.39
N ARG A 69 0.65 3.98 6.58
CA ARG A 69 0.45 2.53 6.81
C ARG A 69 1.74 1.77 6.55
N VAL A 70 2.46 2.08 5.47
CA VAL A 70 3.78 1.52 5.12
C VAL A 70 4.78 1.76 6.25
N ASP A 71 4.91 2.99 6.73
CA ASP A 71 5.81 3.36 7.82
C ASP A 71 5.50 2.60 9.11
N SER A 72 4.21 2.43 9.42
CA SER A 72 3.79 1.69 10.62
C SER A 72 4.10 0.18 10.55
N ILE A 73 4.25 -0.35 9.34
CA ILE A 73 4.60 -1.74 9.05
C ILE A 73 6.12 -1.88 8.87
N GLY A 74 6.84 -0.84 8.47
CA GLY A 74 8.29 -0.88 8.28
C GLY A 74 8.73 -1.84 7.16
N PRO A 75 9.82 -2.62 7.34
CA PRO A 75 10.41 -3.43 6.27
C PRO A 75 9.48 -4.48 5.65
N ASP A 76 8.42 -4.86 6.35
CA ASP A 76 7.42 -5.80 5.86
C ASP A 76 6.58 -5.22 4.71
N ALA A 77 6.39 -3.90 4.69
CA ALA A 77 5.69 -3.22 3.61
C ALA A 77 6.52 -3.31 2.33
N PHE A 78 7.83 -3.10 2.44
CA PHE A 78 8.76 -3.25 1.32
C PHE A 78 8.80 -4.69 0.79
N MET A 79 8.81 -5.70 1.66
CA MET A 79 8.70 -7.11 1.23
C MET A 79 7.39 -7.38 0.48
N ALA A 80 6.27 -6.85 0.99
CA ALA A 80 4.97 -7.00 0.34
C ALA A 80 4.93 -6.30 -1.02
N GLU A 81 5.50 -5.10 -1.12
CA GLU A 81 5.63 -4.35 -2.37
C GLU A 81 6.48 -5.10 -3.40
N LEU A 82 7.67 -5.59 -3.03
CA LEU A 82 8.52 -6.38 -3.93
C LEU A 82 7.82 -7.65 -4.41
N ASN A 83 7.08 -8.34 -3.53
CA ASN A 83 6.34 -9.54 -3.90
C ASN A 83 5.21 -9.24 -4.88
N ARG A 84 4.42 -8.19 -4.61
CA ARG A 84 3.13 -7.94 -5.29
C ARG A 84 3.24 -6.95 -6.43
N GLY A 85 3.98 -5.87 -6.25
CA GLY A 85 4.25 -4.85 -7.28
C GLY A 85 5.30 -5.30 -8.29
N TYR A 86 6.34 -6.02 -7.84
CA TYR A 86 7.48 -6.39 -8.70
C TYR A 86 7.60 -7.90 -8.96
N GLY A 87 6.68 -8.71 -8.46
CA GLY A 87 6.62 -10.15 -8.75
C GLY A 87 7.74 -11.00 -8.16
N PHE A 88 8.44 -10.53 -7.11
CA PHE A 88 9.50 -11.31 -6.47
C PHE A 88 8.90 -12.54 -5.77
N SER A 89 9.52 -13.71 -5.94
CA SER A 89 9.10 -14.92 -5.21
C SER A 89 9.41 -14.82 -3.71
N PHE A 90 8.64 -15.53 -2.87
CA PHE A 90 8.90 -15.58 -1.43
C PHE A 90 10.28 -16.18 -1.11
N GLU A 91 10.74 -17.16 -1.88
CA GLU A 91 12.10 -17.70 -1.79
C GLU A 91 13.16 -16.60 -2.00
N ARG A 92 13.00 -15.78 -3.05
CA ARG A 92 13.93 -14.69 -3.36
C ARG A 92 13.94 -13.64 -2.25
N LEU A 93 12.77 -13.27 -1.75
CA LEU A 93 12.63 -12.34 -0.63
C LEU A 93 13.24 -12.91 0.65
N GLY A 94 13.10 -14.22 0.90
CA GLY A 94 13.77 -14.90 2.01
C GLY A 94 15.29 -14.76 1.94
N LYS A 95 15.88 -14.92 0.76
CA LYS A 95 17.32 -14.71 0.54
C LYS A 95 17.73 -13.25 0.78
N ILE A 96 16.96 -12.28 0.29
CA ILE A 96 17.25 -10.84 0.44
C ILE A 96 17.19 -10.42 1.92
N HIS A 97 16.19 -10.91 2.65
CA HIS A 97 15.93 -10.50 4.03
C HIS A 97 16.53 -11.45 5.09
N ASN A 98 17.22 -12.50 4.67
CA ASN A 98 17.74 -13.56 5.53
C ASN A 98 16.66 -14.18 6.44
N LEU A 99 15.54 -14.56 5.83
CA LEU A 99 14.38 -15.15 6.49
C LEU A 99 13.98 -16.45 5.79
N GLU A 100 13.39 -17.36 6.54
CA GLU A 100 12.75 -18.53 5.93
C GLU A 100 11.53 -18.14 5.09
N GLU A 101 11.30 -18.85 4.00
CA GLU A 101 10.23 -18.56 3.04
C GLU A 101 8.85 -18.50 3.70
N HIS A 102 8.58 -19.41 4.65
CA HIS A 102 7.31 -19.45 5.37
C HIS A 102 7.10 -18.18 6.23
N VAL A 103 8.19 -17.63 6.80
CA VAL A 103 8.17 -16.38 7.57
C VAL A 103 7.89 -15.20 6.65
N VAL A 104 8.57 -15.13 5.51
CA VAL A 104 8.34 -14.08 4.51
C VAL A 104 6.90 -14.09 4.01
N THR A 105 6.38 -15.27 3.68
CA THR A 105 5.00 -15.45 3.22
C THR A 105 4.01 -14.92 4.25
N TYR A 106 4.19 -15.31 5.52
CA TYR A 106 3.37 -14.83 6.63
C TYR A 106 3.43 -13.31 6.78
N ARG A 107 4.65 -12.74 6.78
CA ARG A 107 4.87 -11.29 6.95
C ARG A 107 4.29 -10.48 5.82
N CYS A 108 4.46 -10.90 4.56
CA CYS A 108 3.83 -10.25 3.41
C CYS A 108 2.30 -10.26 3.50
N HIS A 109 1.70 -11.39 3.88
CA HIS A 109 0.25 -11.48 4.05
C HIS A 109 -0.25 -10.60 5.21
N CYS A 110 0.47 -10.55 6.32
CA CYS A 110 0.12 -9.69 7.45
C CYS A 110 0.27 -8.20 7.10
N ALA A 111 1.30 -7.81 6.36
CA ALA A 111 1.51 -6.44 5.90
C ALA A 111 0.32 -5.96 5.06
N ILE A 112 -0.08 -6.71 4.03
CA ILE A 112 -1.24 -6.38 3.19
C ILE A 112 -2.52 -6.29 4.05
N ARG A 113 -2.78 -7.26 4.93
CA ARG A 113 -3.97 -7.26 5.79
C ARG A 113 -3.98 -6.08 6.76
N PHE A 114 -2.83 -5.67 7.26
CA PHE A 114 -2.69 -4.47 8.06
C PHE A 114 -3.01 -3.23 7.22
N MET A 115 -2.46 -3.13 6.01
CA MET A 115 -2.70 -2.02 5.09
C MET A 115 -4.15 -1.92 4.63
N ILE A 116 -4.94 -3.00 4.71
CA ILE A 116 -6.39 -2.96 4.41
C ILE A 116 -7.20 -2.35 5.58
N GLY A 117 -6.69 -2.41 6.81
CA GLY A 117 -7.35 -1.81 7.98
C GLY A 117 -8.59 -2.57 8.51
N GLN A 118 -9.03 -3.66 7.88
CA GLN A 118 -10.17 -4.46 8.38
C GLN A 118 -9.77 -5.38 9.54
N ASN A 119 -10.20 -5.05 10.76
CA ASN A 119 -10.20 -5.90 11.96
C ASN A 119 -8.90 -6.70 12.21
N PHE A 120 -7.77 -6.23 11.69
CA PHE A 120 -6.51 -6.90 11.86
C PHE A 120 -6.05 -6.62 13.29
N LYS A 121 -6.14 -7.64 14.16
CA LYS A 121 -5.60 -7.61 15.52
C LYS A 121 -4.07 -7.55 15.44
N ALA A 122 -3.59 -6.36 15.14
CA ALA A 122 -2.19 -6.05 14.95
C ALA A 122 -1.37 -6.17 16.24
N SER A 123 -1.97 -6.50 17.38
CA SER A 123 -1.27 -6.58 18.67
C SER A 123 -0.22 -7.69 18.71
N LYS A 124 -0.47 -8.83 18.04
CA LYS A 124 0.53 -9.91 17.91
C LYS A 124 1.55 -9.59 16.83
N TYR A 125 1.07 -9.17 15.66
CA TYR A 125 1.93 -8.78 14.53
C TYR A 125 2.88 -7.63 14.87
N ARG A 126 2.41 -6.51 15.44
CA ARG A 126 3.28 -5.39 15.86
C ARG A 126 4.25 -5.76 16.96
N ARG A 127 3.86 -6.63 17.91
CA ARG A 127 4.74 -7.05 19.01
C ARG A 127 5.93 -7.86 18.48
N ASP A 128 5.63 -8.82 17.60
CA ASP A 128 6.65 -9.70 17.01
C ASP A 128 7.48 -8.93 15.95
N HIS A 129 6.86 -7.99 15.24
CA HIS A 129 7.49 -7.16 14.21
C HIS A 129 8.41 -6.06 14.77
N VAL A 130 7.92 -5.24 15.72
CA VAL A 130 8.68 -4.11 16.27
C VAL A 130 9.87 -4.60 17.09
N ALA A 131 9.69 -5.65 17.91
CA ALA A 131 10.76 -6.18 18.76
C ALA A 131 11.97 -6.71 17.97
N ALA A 132 11.74 -7.27 16.78
CA ALA A 132 12.80 -7.80 15.91
C ALA A 132 13.71 -6.70 15.31
N TYR A 133 13.22 -5.46 15.21
CA TYR A 133 13.99 -4.33 14.65
C TYR A 133 14.45 -3.33 15.70
N THR A 134 13.67 -3.04 16.74
CA THR A 134 14.10 -2.12 17.81
C THR A 134 15.20 -2.70 18.70
N GLY A 135 15.26 -4.03 18.84
CA GLY A 135 16.34 -4.71 19.58
C GLY A 135 17.72 -4.62 18.92
N LYS A 136 17.79 -4.29 17.61
CA LYS A 136 19.06 -4.12 16.87
C LYS A 136 19.57 -2.68 16.83
N VAL A 137 18.73 -1.69 17.15
CA VAL A 137 19.13 -0.28 17.15
C VAL A 137 19.86 0.09 18.44
N ASN A 138 19.72 -0.72 19.49
CA ASN A 138 20.32 -0.51 20.82
C ASN A 138 21.34 -1.61 21.22
N ALA A 139 21.86 -2.37 20.26
CA ALA A 139 22.86 -3.43 20.49
C ALA A 139 24.16 -3.15 19.74
#